data_AF-A0A8T5ZJ96-F1
#
_entry.id   AF-A0A8T5ZJ96-F1
#
_cell.length_a   1.000
_cell.length_b   1.000
_cell.length_c   1.000
_cell.angle_alpha   90.00
_cell.angle_beta   90.00
_cell.angle_gamma   90.00
#
_symmetry.space_group_name_H-M   'P 1'
#
loop_
_entity.id
_entity.type
_entity.pdbx_description
1 polymer ?
#
loop_
_entity_poly.entity_id
_entity_poly.type
_entity_poly.pdbx_seq_one_letter_code
_entity_poly.pdbx_strand_id
1 'polypeptide(L)' 'GVRYLFECKDPKSKAPKYIQFSDHIIAPRKSSHFHIFMGNDSQQSLLNEMENWPTYYPYQLSSEEVVEEMMSH' A
#
# COMPACT_ATOMS: atom_id res chain seq x y z
N GLY A 1 -10.74 -6.41 -2.37
CA GLY A 1 -9.41 -6.66 -2.96
C GLY A 1 -8.64 -7.65 -2.09
N VAL A 2 -7.42 -8.01 -2.50
CA VAL A 2 -6.49 -8.80 -1.67
C VAL A 2 -5.55 -7.83 -0.95
N ARG A 3 -5.23 -8.12 0.32
CA ARG A 3 -4.21 -7.41 1.10
C ARG A 3 -3.00 -8.33 1.30
N TYR A 4 -1.80 -7.85 1.00
CA TYR A 4 -0.56 -8.56 1.30
C TYR A 4 0.03 -8.02 2.61
N LEU A 5 0.09 -8.87 3.64
CA LEU A 5 0.41 -8.48 5.01
C LEU A 5 1.90 -8.64 5.31
N PHE A 6 2.49 -7.64 5.96
CA PHE A 6 3.86 -7.68 6.47
C PHE A 6 3.90 -7.19 7.92
N GLU A 7 4.90 -7.67 8.67
CA GLU A 7 5.12 -7.31 10.07
C GLU A 7 6.60 -7.00 10.31
N CYS A 8 6.89 -5.84 10.91
CA CYS A 8 8.20 -5.50 11.40
C CYS A 8 8.42 -6.17 12.76
N LYS A 9 9.37 -7.10 12.82
CA LYS A 9 9.76 -7.82 14.05
C LYS A 9 11.09 -7.33 14.65
N ASP A 10 11.69 -6.30 14.06
CA ASP A 10 12.91 -5.69 14.58
C ASP A 10 12.57 -4.75 15.75
N PRO A 11 13.02 -5.05 16.98
CA PRO A 11 12.71 -4.24 18.16
C PRO A 11 13.39 -2.86 18.14
N LYS A 12 14.37 -2.62 17.27
CA LYS A 12 15.05 -1.32 17.14
C LYS A 12 14.46 -0.43 16.06
N SER A 13 13.59 -0.99 15.22
CA SER A 13 12.96 -0.25 14.14
C SER A 13 11.93 0.74 14.68
N LYS A 14 11.85 1.91 14.06
CA LYS A 14 10.81 2.92 14.30
C LYS A 14 9.73 2.90 13.22
N ALA A 15 9.82 1.98 12.26
CA ALA A 15 8.81 1.82 11.22
C ALA A 15 7.49 1.28 11.82
N PRO A 16 6.36 1.43 11.12
CA PRO A 16 5.10 0.81 11.52
C PRO A 16 5.26 -0.70 11.75
N LYS A 17 4.68 -1.21 12.83
CA LYS A 17 4.76 -2.64 13.18
C LYS A 17 4.05 -3.50 12.15
N TYR A 18 2.92 -3.04 11.62
CA TYR A 18 2.14 -3.74 10.62
C TYR A 18 1.97 -2.86 9.39
N ILE A 19 2.14 -3.45 8.21
CA ILE A 19 1.79 -2.82 6.94
C ILE A 19 1.03 -3.80 6.05
N GLN A 20 0.19 -3.25 5.17
CA GLN A 20 -0.52 -4.02 4.15
C GLN A 20 -0.43 -3.32 2.80
N PHE A 21 -0.14 -4.08 1.74
CA PHE A 21 -0.22 -3.60 0.36
C PHE A 21 -1.53 -4.04 -0.29
N SER A 22 -2.11 -3.15 -1.09
CA SER A 22 -3.27 -3.39 -1.96
C SER A 22 -3.04 -2.70 -3.30
N ASP A 23 -2.95 -3.45 -4.39
CA ASP A 23 -2.55 -2.93 -5.70
C ASP A 23 -3.33 -3.56 -6.88
N HIS A 24 -4.50 -4.15 -6.57
CA HIS A 24 -5.37 -4.85 -7.54
C HIS A 24 -4.75 -6.11 -8.19
N ILE A 25 -3.55 -6.52 -7.77
CA ILE A 25 -2.86 -7.73 -8.27
C ILE A 25 -3.05 -8.86 -7.25
N ILE A 26 -3.51 -10.04 -7.71
CA ILE A 26 -3.81 -11.19 -6.82
C ILE A 26 -2.83 -12.37 -6.97
N ALA A 27 -1.79 -12.20 -7.79
CA ALA A 27 -0.76 -13.20 -8.06
C ALA A 27 0.57 -12.51 -8.40
N PRO A 28 1.73 -13.19 -8.32
CA PRO A 28 3.03 -12.55 -8.54
C PRO A 28 3.13 -11.73 -9.84
N ARG A 29 3.19 -10.41 -9.71
CA ARG A 29 3.39 -9.43 -10.79
C ARG A 29 3.96 -8.15 -10.16
N LYS A 30 4.72 -7.37 -10.93
CA LYS A 30 5.20 -6.06 -10.48
C LYS A 30 4.03 -5.07 -10.46
N SER A 31 3.91 -4.34 -9.36
CA SER A 31 2.89 -3.31 -9.14
C SER A 31 3.13 -2.09 -10.03
N SER A 32 2.06 -1.51 -10.56
CA SER A 32 2.09 -0.20 -11.25
C SER A 32 1.93 0.95 -10.26
N HIS A 33 0.97 0.85 -9.35
CA HIS A 33 0.76 1.73 -8.20
C HIS A 33 0.23 0.89 -7.03
N PHE A 34 0.31 1.40 -5.80
CA PHE A 34 -0.22 0.67 -4.65
C PHE A 34 -0.84 1.60 -3.61
N HIS A 35 -1.77 1.02 -2.84
CA HIS A 35 -2.24 1.57 -1.58
C HIS A 35 -1.53 0.86 -0.42
N ILE A 36 -1.08 1.63 0.56
CA ILE A 36 -0.39 1.11 1.75
C ILE A 36 -1.13 1.50 3.03
N PHE A 37 -1.41 0.49 3.85
CA PHE A 37 -2.00 0.66 5.17
C PHE A 37 -0.90 0.44 6.20
N MET A 38 -0.84 1.28 7.23
CA MET A 38 0.26 1.26 8.21
C MET A 38 -0.30 1.46 9.61
N GLY A 39 0.16 0.68 10.58
CA GLY A 39 -0.28 0.82 11.97
C GLY A 39 0.55 0.02 12.95
N ASN A 40 0.28 0.23 14.24
CA ASN A 40 1.01 -0.41 15.34
C ASN A 40 0.15 -1.34 16.21
N ASP A 41 -1.17 -1.38 15.99
CA ASP A 41 -2.11 -2.09 16.85
C ASP A 41 -2.28 -3.57 16.44
N SER A 42 -2.87 -3.83 15.28
CA SER A 42 -3.05 -5.19 14.76
C SER A 42 -3.30 -5.19 13.25
N GLN A 43 -3.07 -6.34 12.61
CA GLN A 43 -3.47 -6.53 11.20
C GLN A 43 -4.98 -6.38 11.00
N GLN A 44 -5.80 -6.77 11.97
CA GLN A 44 -7.25 -6.64 11.87
C GLN A 44 -7.69 -5.18 11.86
N SER A 45 -7.03 -4.31 12.63
CA SER A 45 -7.29 -2.86 12.60
C SER A 45 -7.07 -2.30 11.19
N LEU A 46 -5.99 -2.70 10.51
CA LEU A 46 -5.70 -2.28 9.13
C LEU A 46 -6.66 -2.89 8.09
N LEU A 47 -7.21 -4.08 8.35
CA LEU A 47 -8.25 -4.68 7.49
C LEU A 47 -9.59 -3.95 7.61
N ASN A 48 -9.86 -3.32 8.75
CA ASN A 48 -11.09 -2.56 8.96
C ASN A 48 -11.00 -1.12 8.40
N GLU A 49 -9.78 -0.63 8.11
CA GLU A 49 -9.55 0.67 7.50
C GLU A 49 -10.00 0.69 6.03
N MET A 50 -10.93 1.59 5.73
CA MET A 50 -11.62 1.73 4.44
C MET A 50 -11.66 3.17 3.94
N GLU A 51 -11.33 4.16 4.78
CA GLU A 51 -11.46 5.58 4.47
C GLU A 51 -10.11 6.19 4.06
N ASN A 52 -9.02 5.76 4.71
CA ASN A 52 -7.68 6.26 4.44
C ASN A 52 -6.78 5.18 3.83
N TRP A 53 -6.39 5.39 2.57
CA TRP A 53 -5.55 4.49 1.80
C TRP A 53 -4.46 5.29 1.05
N PRO A 54 -3.35 5.65 1.74
CA PRO A 54 -2.22 6.34 1.12
C PRO A 54 -1.76 5.65 -0.17
N THR A 55 -1.72 6.40 -1.27
CA THR A 55 -1.50 5.87 -2.63
C THR A 55 -0.19 6.37 -3.21
N TYR A 56 0.57 5.47 -3.81
CA TYR A 56 1.90 5.74 -4.33
C TYR A 56 2.05 5.23 -5.77
N TYR A 57 2.65 6.08 -6.61
CA TYR A 57 3.01 5.82 -8.00
C TYR A 57 4.54 5.71 -8.15
N PRO A 58 5.05 5.20 -9.29
CA PRO A 58 6.48 5.18 -9.55
C PRO A 58 7.06 6.60 -9.54
N TYR A 59 8.16 6.79 -8.80
CA TYR A 59 8.75 8.11 -8.56
C TYR A 59 9.16 8.86 -9.82
N GLN A 60 9.50 8.14 -10.88
CA GLN A 60 9.96 8.71 -12.15
C GLN A 60 8.84 9.29 -13.03
N LEU A 61 7.57 9.03 -12.71
CA LEU A 61 6.45 9.58 -13.48
C LEU A 61 6.34 11.09 -13.26
N SER A 62 6.00 11.81 -14.33
CA SER A 62 5.60 13.21 -14.21
C SER A 62 4.22 13.32 -13.55
N SER A 63 3.86 14.53 -13.10
CA SER A 63 2.52 14.81 -12.60
C SER A 63 1.43 14.52 -13.63
N GLU A 64 1.70 14.78 -14.90
CA GLU A 64 0.77 14.57 -16.02
C GLU A 64 0.58 13.07 -16.28
N GLU A 65 1.67 12.29 -16.28
CA GLU A 65 1.60 10.83 -16.42
C GLU A 65 0.80 10.20 -15.27
N VAL A 66 0.98 10.66 -14.03
CA VAL A 66 0.17 10.20 -12.89
C VAL A 66 -1.31 10.51 -13.09
N VAL A 67 -1.66 11.71 -13.56
CA VAL A 67 -3.06 12.06 -13.85
C VAL A 67 -3.63 11.20 -14.97
N GLU A 68 -2.87 10.96 -16.04
CA GLU A 68 -3.29 10.11 -17.14
C GLU A 68 -3.54 8.67 -16.67
N GLU A 69 -2.61 8.10 -15.89
CA GLU A 69 -2.79 6.77 -15.30
C GLU A 69 -4.05 6.71 -14.43
N MET A 70 -4.25 7.68 -13.54
CA MET A 70 -5.45 7.77 -12.69
C MET A 70 -6.76 7.81 -13.48
N MET A 71 -6.76 8.46 -14.65
CA MET A 71 -7.94 8.56 -15.53
C MET A 71 -8.17 7.32 -16.39
N SER A 72 -7.12 6.51 -16.60
CA SER A 72 -7.13 5.31 -17.44
C SER A 72 -7.42 4.00 -16.67
N HIS A 73 -7.50 4.08 -15.34
CA HIS A 73 -7.64 2.94 -14.42
C HIS A 73 -9.10 2.60 -14.07
#